data_AF-A0A410YGX7-F1
#
_entry.id   AF-A0A410YGX7-F1
#
_cell.length_a   1.000
_cell.length_b   1.000
_cell.length_c   1.000
_cell.angle_alpha   90.00
_cell.angle_beta   90.00
_cell.angle_gamma   90.00
#
_symmetry.space_group_name_H-M   'P 1'
#
loop_
_entity.id
_entity.type
_entity.pdbx_description
1 polymer ?
#
loop_
_entity_poly.entity_id
_entity_poly.type
_entity_poly.pdbx_seq_one_letter_code
_entity_poly.pdbx_strand_id
1 'polypeptide(L)' 'MSNTATQLPPFGWYPDPAGSHLLRWWDGKVWTNRLEKPRPELQSAKGHTQQQSTLSRLIAS' A
#
# COMPACT_ATOMS: atom_id res chain seq x y z
N MET A 1 -14.81 -22.51 11.29
CA MET A 1 -15.10 -21.08 11.51
C MET A 1 -13.80 -20.32 11.31
N SER A 2 -13.63 -19.62 10.19
CA SER A 2 -12.44 -18.79 9.95
C SER A 2 -12.88 -17.34 10.00
N ASN A 3 -12.64 -16.68 11.13
CA ASN A 3 -12.85 -15.23 11.26
C ASN A 3 -11.83 -14.52 10.36
N THR A 4 -12.20 -14.19 9.13
CA THR A 4 -11.47 -13.19 8.33
C THR A 4 -11.77 -11.80 8.87
N ALA A 5 -11.21 -11.47 10.03
CA ALA A 5 -11.05 -10.07 10.40
C ALA A 5 -10.01 -9.51 9.44
N THR A 6 -10.44 -8.69 8.48
CA THR A 6 -9.54 -8.02 7.53
C THR A 6 -8.59 -7.12 8.32
N GLN A 7 -7.41 -7.63 8.65
CA GLN A 7 -6.38 -6.84 9.28
C GLN A 7 -5.94 -5.76 8.28
N LEU A 8 -6.05 -4.49 8.68
CA LEU A 8 -5.56 -3.38 7.88
C LEU A 8 -4.04 -3.53 7.65
N PRO A 9 -3.53 -3.10 6.48
CA PRO A 9 -2.10 -3.11 6.24
C PRO A 9 -1.38 -2.23 7.26
N PRO A 10 -0.12 -2.56 7.61
CA PRO A 10 0.72 -1.69 8.44
C PRO A 10 0.92 -0.34 7.75
N PHE A 11 1.31 0.68 8.52
CA PHE A 11 1.67 1.97 7.94
C PHE A 11 2.84 1.82 6.97
N GLY A 12 2.83 2.56 5.86
CA GLY A 12 3.83 2.39 4.81
C GLY A 12 3.51 3.10 3.50
N TRP A 13 4.43 2.95 2.56
CA TRP A 13 4.27 3.40 1.18
C TRP A 13 3.63 2.32 0.32
N TYR A 14 2.55 2.67 -0.37
CA TYR A 14 1.78 1.77 -1.22
C TYR A 14 1.42 2.47 -2.54
N PRO A 15 1.10 1.71 -3.62
CA PRO A 15 0.60 2.30 -4.86
C PRO A 15 -0.59 3.22 -4.60
N ASP A 16 -0.58 4.42 -5.19
CA ASP A 16 -1.67 5.36 -5.01
C ASP A 16 -2.99 4.80 -5.59
N PRO A 17 -4.04 4.59 -4.76
CA PRO A 17 -5.32 4.04 -5.22
C PRO A 17 -6.04 4.99 -6.18
N ALA A 18 -5.69 6.28 -6.21
CA ALA A 18 -6.20 7.22 -7.20
C ALA A 18 -5.65 6.95 -8.63
N GLY A 19 -4.78 5.96 -8.80
CA GLY A 19 -4.25 5.55 -10.11
C GLY A 19 -3.04 6.35 -10.56
N SER A 20 -2.47 7.19 -9.69
CA SER A 20 -1.17 7.80 -9.95
C SER A 20 -0.08 6.71 -10.04
N HIS A 21 0.93 6.93 -10.86
CA HIS A 21 2.14 6.09 -10.90
C HIS A 21 3.07 6.36 -9.69
N LEU A 22 2.58 7.05 -8.66
CA LEU A 22 3.29 7.37 -7.44
C LEU A 22 2.91 6.42 -6.31
N LEU A 23 3.73 6.43 -5.27
CA LEU A 23 3.38 5.84 -3.99
C LEU A 23 2.73 6.89 -3.10
N ARG A 24 1.74 6.47 -2.32
CA ARG A 24 1.08 7.29 -1.30
C ARG A 24 1.33 6.68 0.07
N TRP A 25 1.38 7.53 1.09
CA TRP A 25 1.58 7.05 2.47
C TRP A 25 0.25 6.68 3.11
N TRP A 26 0.12 5.42 3.52
CA TRP A 26 -0.93 4.91 4.40
C TRP A 26 -0.44 4.98 5.84
N ASP A 27 -1.18 5.62 6.74
CA ASP A 27 -0.78 5.76 8.15
C ASP A 27 -1.26 4.61 9.06
N GLY A 28 -1.96 3.62 8.51
CA GLY A 28 -2.63 2.56 9.27
C GLY A 28 -4.16 2.73 9.35
N LYS A 29 -4.69 3.92 9.01
CA LYS A 29 -6.12 4.25 9.10
C LYS A 29 -6.63 5.02 7.89
N VAL A 30 -5.84 5.95 7.35
CA VAL A 30 -6.18 6.78 6.19
C VAL A 30 -4.97 6.99 5.29
N TRP A 31 -5.27 7.28 4.03
CA TRP A 31 -4.26 7.72 3.08
C TRP A 31 -3.97 9.21 3.22
N THR A 32 -2.72 9.55 3.51
CA THR A 32 -2.30 10.96 3.61
C THR A 32 -2.04 11.57 2.23
N ASN A 33 -1.85 12.89 2.16
CA ASN A 33 -1.45 13.59 0.92
C ASN A 33 0.03 13.43 0.57
N ARG A 34 0.80 12.64 1.35
CA ARG A 34 2.22 12.44 1.08
C ARG A 34 2.38 11.48 -0.09
N LEU A 35 3.05 11.95 -1.14
CA LEU A 35 3.35 11.19 -2.35
C LEU A 35 4.86 11.05 -2.53
N GLU A 36 5.30 9.91 -3.05
CA GLU A 36 6.68 9.65 -3.39
C GLU A 36 6.80 8.97 -4.76
N LYS A 37 7.85 9.31 -5.51
CA LYS A 37 8.18 8.57 -6.73
C LYS A 37 8.69 7.17 -6.34
N PRO A 38 8.29 6.11 -7.04
CA PRO A 38 8.91 4.81 -6.86
C PRO A 38 10.43 4.93 -6.99
N ARG A 39 11.15 4.37 -6.02
CA ARG A 39 12.61 4.26 -6.02
C ARG A 39 12.96 2.78 -6.12
N PRO A 40 13.09 2.24 -7.35
CA PRO A 40 13.27 0.81 -7.59
C PRO A 40 14.46 0.23 -6.82
N GLU A 41 15.50 1.03 -6.57
CA GLU A 41 16.69 0.66 -5.81
C GLU A 41 16.41 0.34 -4.33
N LEU A 42 15.46 1.03 -3.70
CA LEU A 42 15.06 0.78 -2.30
C LEU A 42 13.93 -0.26 -2.20
N GLN A 43 13.09 -0.35 -3.23
CA GLN A 43 11.91 -1.21 -3.24
C GLN A 43 12.24 -2.65 -3.68
N SER A 44 13.25 -2.86 -4.51
CA SER A 44 13.66 -4.21 -4.92
C SER A 44 14.20 -5.06 -3.75
N ALA A 45 14.67 -4.42 -2.68
CA ALA A 45 15.19 -5.12 -1.50
C ALA A 45 14.12 -5.80 -0.63
N LYS A 46 12.82 -5.54 -0.86
CA LYS A 46 11.73 -6.10 -0.03
C LYS A 46 10.60 -6.74 -0.82
N GLY A 47 10.87 -7.66 -1.75
CA GLY A 47 9.86 -8.63 -2.25
C GLY A 47 8.47 -8.08 -2.60
N HIS A 48 8.39 -6.86 -3.14
CA HIS A 48 7.14 -6.07 -3.26
C HIS A 48 6.11 -6.65 -4.25
N THR A 49 6.45 -7.70 -4.99
CA THR A 49 5.72 -8.06 -6.22
C THR A 49 4.48 -8.94 -5.99
N GLN A 50 4.34 -9.63 -4.86
CA GLN A 50 3.24 -10.60 -4.68
C GLN A 50 2.17 -10.21 -3.63
N GLN A 51 2.46 -9.27 -2.72
CA GLN A 51 1.54 -8.94 -1.62
C GLN A 51 0.75 -7.64 -1.84
N GLN A 52 1.17 -6.76 -2.76
CA GLN A 52 0.56 -5.44 -2.96
C GLN A 52 -0.74 -5.47 -3.77
N SER A 53 -0.93 -6.45 -4.65
CA SER A 53 -2.09 -6.55 -5.55
C SER A 53 -3.43 -6.76 -4.82
N THR A 54 -3.41 -7.28 -3.59
CA THR A 54 -4.60 -7.40 -2.73
C THR A 54 -4.78 -6.19 -1.82
N LEU A 55 -3.68 -5.57 -1.38
CA LEU A 55 -3.72 -4.45 -0.42
C LEU A 55 -4.32 -3.18 -1.04
N SER A 56 -4.00 -2.87 -2.30
CA SER A 56 -4.56 -1.68 -2.98
C SER A 56 -6.08 -1.72 -3.12
N ARG A 57 -6.71 -2.90 -3.06
CA ARG A 57 -8.18 -3.05 -3.15
C ARG A 57 -8.89 -2.94 -1.79
N LEU A 58 -8.18 -3.16 -0.68
CA LEU A 58 -8.79 -3.20 0.66
C LEU A 58 -8.87 -1.82 1.34
N ILE A 59 -8.08 -0.86 0.87
CA ILE A 59 -7.93 0.48 1.47
C ILE A 59 -8.40 1.61 0.55
N ALA A 60 -9.05 1.30 -0.58
CA ALA A 60 -9.65 2.28 -1.47
C ALA A 60 -11.10 2.56 -1.02
N SER A 61 -11.31 3.62 -0.24
CA SER A 61 -12.61 4.21 0.08
C SER A 61 -12.41 5.69 0.40
#